data_AF-A0A9X1HG41-F1
#
_entry.id   AF-A0A9X1HG41-F1
#
_cell.length_a   1.000
_cell.length_b   1.000
_cell.length_c   1.000
_cell.angle_alpha   90.00
_cell.angle_beta   90.00
_cell.angle_gamma   90.00
#
_symmetry.space_group_name_H-M   'P 1'
#
loop_
_entity.id
_entity.type
_entity.pdbx_description
1 polymer ?
#
loop_
_entity_poly.entity_id
_entity_poly.type
_entity_poly.pdbx_seq_one_letter_code
_entity_poly.pdbx_strand_id
1 'polypeptide(L)'
;MIRLRHYAIALLAGSLVLFIPLVRDLHIESALLAAITGCLIAVFHAARGDRSTDMRRVGGLITVIYTAALPLLIYALAVGCYSFHGLGFWIFYPSFSILFGYSITRFFRITGYRRATLWGLTVVLFVGLGGFLLELFTLPQVYFHNHVWGGWPGPIYDEDVRLGTSVIFFRSITLSWVVLLWVFPDVRRSRVYLFLAAAMVVNLLLSYTRLAENGVISPREWIQRELGGYHATENFDIYYDPTAYSDEELGMIAAWHEFHLAELTSALGIGFDYTENRIESYLYAHPWQKQKMTGAKFTSYVPVWQKKDQMHIAKTAIAPSLRHELVHVAAKQFGNRLLNASWSIGLVEGLAVALDVRSNGIATTDQLVAAAKPYPDARDMESAFSVTGFYGGRSSVNYTTTGSFVNWLLDEYPVDSFREAYRTGRIERCYGTSMEVLPAALVGGRYANGSGLA
;
A
#
# COMPACT_ATOMS: atom_id res chain seq x y z
N MET A 1 29.03 -19.06 18.67
CA MET A 1 28.92 -18.22 19.88
C MET A 1 28.81 -16.77 19.47
N ILE A 2 27.85 -16.05 20.03
CA ILE A 2 27.72 -14.61 19.85
C ILE A 2 28.76 -13.94 20.75
N ARG A 3 29.67 -13.21 20.13
CA ARG A 3 30.73 -12.46 20.82
C ARG A 3 30.21 -11.08 21.24
N LEU A 4 30.77 -10.51 22.30
CA LEU A 4 30.46 -9.16 22.80
C LEU A 4 30.39 -8.09 21.69
N ARG A 5 31.27 -8.18 20.70
CA ARG A 5 31.28 -7.29 19.53
C ARG A 5 29.95 -7.21 18.79
N HIS A 6 29.13 -8.26 18.74
CA HIS A 6 27.86 -8.24 18.03
C HIS A 6 26.82 -7.39 18.76
N TYR A 7 26.84 -7.41 20.10
CA TYR A 7 26.00 -6.54 20.91
C TYR A 7 26.42 -5.08 20.77
N ALA A 8 27.73 -4.79 20.77
CA ALA A 8 28.25 -3.44 20.52
C ALA A 8 27.85 -2.92 19.12
N ILE A 9 27.95 -3.75 18.08
CA ILE A 9 27.50 -3.41 16.72
C ILE A 9 25.98 -3.15 16.70
N ALA A 10 25.18 -3.98 17.36
CA ALA A 10 23.74 -3.78 17.43
C ALA A 10 23.33 -2.50 18.16
N LEU A 11 23.99 -2.18 19.29
CA LEU A 11 23.80 -0.91 19.98
C LEU A 11 24.15 0.28 19.07
N LEU A 12 25.31 0.22 18.41
CA LEU A 12 25.73 1.27 17.48
C LEU A 12 24.72 1.44 16.33
N ALA A 13 24.23 0.34 15.76
CA ALA A 13 23.22 0.36 14.72
C ALA A 13 21.93 1.03 15.22
N GLY A 14 21.43 0.65 16.40
CA GLY A 14 20.28 1.29 17.03
C GLY A 14 20.48 2.79 17.27
N SER A 15 21.68 3.20 17.71
CA SER A 15 22.02 4.61 17.89
C SER A 15 22.08 5.39 16.57
N LEU A 16 22.54 4.77 15.48
CA LEU A 16 22.55 5.41 14.16
C LEU A 16 21.14 5.57 13.58
N VAL A 17 20.26 4.60 13.85
CA VAL A 17 18.84 4.65 13.42
C VAL A 17 18.09 5.85 14.01
N LEU A 18 18.48 6.33 15.18
CA LEU A 18 17.89 7.54 15.80
C LEU A 18 18.01 8.80 14.94
N PHE A 19 18.99 8.86 14.04
CA PHE A 19 19.19 10.00 13.14
C PHE A 19 18.31 9.95 11.88
N ILE A 20 17.52 8.89 11.70
CA ILE A 20 16.64 8.72 10.54
C ILE A 20 15.19 8.92 11.00
N PRO A 21 14.55 10.07 10.68
CA PRO A 21 13.23 10.41 11.20
C PRO A 21 12.15 9.35 11.05
N LEU A 22 12.18 8.59 9.94
CA LEU A 22 11.17 7.55 9.65
C LEU A 22 11.25 6.33 10.57
N VAL A 23 12.45 5.99 11.09
CA VAL A 23 12.70 4.74 11.83
C VAL A 23 13.29 4.98 13.22
N ARG A 24 13.39 6.24 13.66
CA ARG A 24 13.94 6.60 14.97
C ARG A 24 13.08 6.15 16.15
N ASP A 25 11.77 6.00 15.93
CA ASP A 25 10.83 5.68 16.98
C ASP A 25 10.73 4.15 17.18
N LEU A 26 10.53 3.72 18.43
CA LEU A 26 10.27 2.31 18.76
C LEU A 26 8.83 1.93 18.35
N HIS A 27 8.61 1.85 17.04
CA HIS A 27 7.30 1.65 16.43
C HIS A 27 7.36 0.71 15.22
N ILE A 28 6.31 0.69 14.41
CA ILE A 28 6.12 -0.24 13.30
C ILE A 28 7.23 -0.18 12.26
N GLU A 29 7.71 1.01 11.88
CA GLU A 29 8.72 1.22 10.83
C GLU A 29 10.07 0.62 11.23
N SER A 30 10.52 0.88 12.46
CA SER A 30 11.76 0.30 12.98
C SER A 30 11.63 -1.19 13.24
N ALA A 31 10.45 -1.68 13.65
CA ALA A 31 10.17 -3.11 13.80
C ALA A 31 10.18 -3.85 12.44
N LEU A 32 9.63 -3.25 11.37
CA LEU A 32 9.69 -3.77 10.00
C LEU A 32 11.14 -3.89 9.53
N LEU A 33 11.95 -2.84 9.74
CA LEU A 33 13.38 -2.84 9.40
C LEU A 33 14.13 -3.95 10.15
N ALA A 34 13.89 -4.08 11.47
CA ALA A 34 14.49 -5.12 12.30
C ALA A 34 14.04 -6.53 11.87
N ALA A 35 12.79 -6.70 11.43
CA ALA A 35 12.27 -7.96 10.94
C ALA A 35 12.91 -8.40 9.62
N ILE A 36 12.99 -7.51 8.63
CA ILE A 36 13.64 -7.78 7.33
C ILE A 36 15.10 -8.15 7.56
N THR A 37 15.84 -7.29 8.26
CA THR A 37 17.28 -7.48 8.49
C THR A 37 17.53 -8.74 9.32
N GLY A 38 16.77 -8.94 10.39
CA GLY A 38 16.85 -10.13 11.25
C GLY A 38 16.56 -11.42 10.47
N CYS A 39 15.50 -11.46 9.67
CA CYS A 39 15.13 -12.63 8.85
C CYS A 39 16.23 -12.97 7.84
N LEU A 40 16.77 -11.98 7.12
CA LEU A 40 17.85 -12.19 6.16
C LEU A 40 19.13 -12.67 6.84
N ILE A 41 19.53 -12.07 7.97
CA ILE A 41 20.69 -12.54 8.75
C ILE A 41 20.46 -13.96 9.26
N ALA A 42 19.24 -14.31 9.67
CA ALA A 42 18.88 -15.64 10.16
C ALA A 42 19.12 -16.73 9.11
N VAL A 43 18.86 -16.46 7.83
CA VAL A 43 19.18 -17.37 6.72
C VAL A 43 20.67 -17.73 6.71
N PHE A 44 21.55 -16.72 6.70
CA PHE A 44 23.00 -16.97 6.72
C PHE A 44 23.48 -17.58 8.04
N HIS A 45 22.83 -17.24 9.16
CA HIS A 45 23.22 -17.72 10.47
C HIS A 45 22.89 -19.21 10.66
N ALA A 46 21.72 -19.65 10.16
CA ALA A 46 21.24 -21.01 10.22
C ALA A 46 22.11 -21.97 9.39
N ALA A 47 22.63 -21.54 8.24
CA ALA A 47 23.45 -22.40 7.37
C ALA A 47 24.72 -22.94 8.05
N ARG A 48 25.25 -22.23 9.06
CA ARG A 48 26.49 -22.57 9.79
C ARG A 48 26.23 -23.23 11.16
N GLY A 49 25.00 -23.58 11.46
CA GLY A 49 24.62 -24.23 12.72
C GLY A 49 24.68 -25.76 12.65
N ASP A 50 24.41 -26.38 13.79
CA ASP A 50 24.20 -27.81 13.94
C ASP A 50 22.92 -28.05 14.74
N ARG A 51 22.46 -29.31 14.78
CA ARG A 51 21.19 -29.68 15.45
C ARG A 51 21.17 -29.38 16.94
N SER A 52 22.30 -29.50 17.64
CA SER A 52 22.38 -29.33 19.10
C SER A 52 22.45 -27.86 19.53
N THR A 53 22.93 -26.98 18.66
CA THR A 53 23.11 -25.55 18.97
C THR A 53 22.05 -24.65 18.35
N ASP A 54 21.23 -25.13 17.40
CA ASP A 54 20.28 -24.31 16.64
C ASP A 54 19.39 -23.42 17.51
N MET A 55 18.80 -23.97 18.58
CA MET A 55 17.90 -23.20 19.46
C MET A 55 18.65 -22.06 20.17
N ARG A 56 19.87 -22.32 20.65
CA ARG A 56 20.72 -21.32 21.29
C ARG A 56 21.16 -20.24 20.29
N ARG A 57 21.42 -20.65 19.04
CA ARG A 57 21.87 -19.74 17.98
C ARG A 57 20.76 -18.79 17.54
N VAL A 58 19.56 -19.29 17.32
CA VAL A 58 18.42 -18.44 16.96
C VAL A 58 18.02 -17.52 18.12
N GLY A 59 17.98 -18.04 19.36
CA GLY A 59 17.71 -17.24 20.55
C GLY A 59 18.74 -16.12 20.73
N GLY A 60 20.02 -16.42 20.57
CA GLY A 60 21.07 -15.40 20.63
C GLY A 60 20.94 -14.35 19.51
N LEU A 61 20.59 -14.74 18.28
CA LEU A 61 20.38 -13.79 17.18
C LEU A 61 19.23 -12.84 17.48
N ILE A 62 18.12 -13.37 18.02
CA ILE A 62 17.00 -12.56 18.52
C ILE A 62 17.52 -11.57 19.56
N THR A 63 18.26 -12.01 20.58
CA THR A 63 18.82 -11.11 21.60
C THR A 63 19.70 -10.00 21.00
N VAL A 64 20.53 -10.30 19.99
CA VAL A 64 21.36 -9.30 19.31
C VAL A 64 20.49 -8.26 18.59
N ILE A 65 19.46 -8.68 17.84
CA ILE A 65 18.56 -7.74 17.15
C ILE A 65 17.79 -6.88 18.17
N TYR A 66 17.32 -7.46 19.27
CA TYR A 66 16.65 -6.71 20.34
C TYR A 66 17.57 -5.73 21.06
N THR A 67 18.88 -5.97 21.06
CA THR A 67 19.85 -5.02 21.60
C THR A 67 19.86 -3.71 20.79
N ALA A 68 19.59 -3.77 19.47
CA ALA A 68 19.43 -2.57 18.66
C ALA A 68 18.15 -1.77 18.99
N ALA A 69 17.16 -2.38 19.66
CA ALA A 69 15.97 -1.70 20.13
C ALA A 69 16.23 -0.81 21.35
N LEU A 70 17.30 -1.05 22.11
CA LEU A 70 17.55 -0.36 23.38
C LEU A 70 17.71 1.17 23.21
N PRO A 71 18.52 1.69 22.26
CA PRO A 71 18.60 3.13 22.04
C PRO A 71 17.24 3.73 21.63
N LEU A 72 16.46 3.02 20.82
CA LEU A 72 15.12 3.46 20.37
C LEU A 72 14.13 3.51 21.54
N LEU A 73 14.17 2.50 22.42
CA LEU A 73 13.34 2.45 23.63
C LEU A 73 13.69 3.58 24.59
N ILE A 74 14.98 3.80 24.84
CA ILE A 74 15.45 4.89 25.71
C ILE A 74 15.01 6.24 25.15
N TYR A 75 15.18 6.45 23.84
CA TYR A 75 14.72 7.66 23.16
C TYR A 75 13.21 7.84 23.30
N ALA A 76 12.41 6.82 22.95
CA ALA A 76 10.94 6.87 23.02
C ALA A 76 10.43 7.18 24.44
N LEU A 77 11.07 6.63 25.48
CA LEU A 77 10.77 6.96 26.87
C LEU A 77 11.15 8.41 27.22
N ALA A 78 12.31 8.87 26.76
CA ALA A 78 12.82 10.22 27.05
C ALA A 78 11.96 11.32 26.40
N VAL A 79 11.44 11.11 25.20
CA VAL A 79 10.59 12.08 24.49
C VAL A 79 9.09 11.92 24.79
N GLY A 80 8.70 10.89 25.57
CA GLY A 80 7.30 10.62 25.89
C GLY A 80 6.48 9.98 24.75
N CYS A 81 7.14 9.45 23.72
CA CYS A 81 6.50 8.79 22.57
C CYS A 81 6.40 7.26 22.71
N TYR A 82 6.65 6.72 23.91
CA TYR A 82 6.51 5.29 24.17
C TYR A 82 5.06 4.82 24.01
N SER A 83 4.87 3.72 23.28
CA SER A 83 3.56 3.09 23.07
C SER A 83 3.65 1.58 23.29
N PHE A 84 2.64 1.02 23.96
CA PHE A 84 2.48 -0.44 24.09
C PHE A 84 2.32 -1.12 22.73
N HIS A 85 1.71 -0.45 21.74
CA HIS A 85 1.62 -0.96 20.38
C HIS A 85 3.01 -1.02 19.72
N GLY A 86 3.83 0.01 19.91
CA GLY A 86 5.22 0.05 19.44
C GLY A 86 6.07 -1.10 19.97
N LEU A 87 6.01 -1.34 21.28
CA LEU A 87 6.65 -2.51 21.91
C LEU A 87 6.09 -3.82 21.35
N GLY A 88 4.76 -3.90 21.17
CA GLY A 88 4.10 -5.04 20.56
C GLY A 88 4.61 -5.37 19.16
N PHE A 89 4.77 -4.37 18.28
CA PHE A 89 5.36 -4.57 16.96
C PHE A 89 6.79 -5.12 17.06
N TRP A 90 7.60 -4.59 17.96
CA TRP A 90 8.95 -5.09 18.23
C TRP A 90 8.98 -6.51 18.81
N ILE A 91 7.94 -6.96 19.51
CA ILE A 91 7.82 -8.34 19.98
C ILE A 91 7.43 -9.27 18.82
N PHE A 92 6.41 -8.90 18.05
CA PHE A 92 5.80 -9.80 17.07
C PHE A 92 6.51 -9.80 15.71
N TYR A 93 7.08 -8.70 15.23
CA TYR A 93 7.63 -8.67 13.87
C TYR A 93 9.02 -9.31 13.80
N PRO A 94 10.05 -8.86 14.55
CA PRO A 94 11.40 -9.38 14.41
C PRO A 94 11.53 -10.83 14.88
N SER A 95 10.99 -11.18 16.04
CA SER A 95 11.13 -12.52 16.61
C SER A 95 10.60 -13.61 15.68
N PHE A 96 9.37 -13.44 15.18
CA PHE A 96 8.73 -14.45 14.33
C PHE A 96 9.39 -14.50 12.95
N SER A 97 9.81 -13.36 12.40
CA SER A 97 10.49 -13.31 11.10
C SER A 97 11.89 -13.94 11.16
N ILE A 98 12.65 -13.71 12.24
CA ILE A 98 13.94 -14.37 12.50
C ILE A 98 13.76 -15.88 12.61
N LEU A 99 12.78 -16.34 13.40
CA LEU A 99 12.48 -17.77 13.54
C LEU A 99 12.09 -18.39 12.19
N PHE A 100 11.28 -17.69 11.39
CA PHE A 100 10.88 -18.12 10.06
C PHE A 100 12.08 -18.30 9.13
N GLY A 101 12.89 -17.25 8.91
CA GLY A 101 14.08 -17.33 8.06
C GLY A 101 15.11 -18.38 8.52
N TYR A 102 15.29 -18.51 9.84
CA TYR A 102 16.15 -19.53 10.42
C TYR A 102 15.62 -20.95 10.13
N SER A 103 14.33 -21.19 10.35
CA SER A 103 13.69 -22.51 10.22
C SER A 103 13.76 -23.05 8.79
N ILE A 104 13.50 -22.20 7.79
CA ILE A 104 13.59 -22.56 6.36
C ILE A 104 15.01 -23.01 6.02
N THR A 105 16.02 -22.23 6.39
CA THR A 105 17.41 -22.55 6.02
C THR A 105 17.93 -23.75 6.79
N ARG A 106 17.55 -23.88 8.07
CA ARG A 106 17.81 -25.07 8.88
C ARG A 106 17.22 -26.32 8.23
N PHE A 107 15.98 -26.24 7.72
CA PHE A 107 15.32 -27.35 7.04
C PHE A 107 16.15 -27.86 5.85
N PHE A 108 16.55 -26.96 4.94
CA PHE A 108 17.39 -27.33 3.79
C PHE A 108 18.76 -27.88 4.20
N ARG A 109 19.38 -27.29 5.24
CA ARG A 109 20.66 -27.74 5.78
C ARG A 109 20.56 -29.19 6.31
N ILE A 110 19.53 -29.50 7.09
CA ILE A 110 19.35 -30.81 7.72
C ILE A 110 18.96 -31.89 6.71
N THR A 111 18.18 -31.53 5.68
CA THR A 111 17.76 -32.46 4.62
C THR A 111 18.84 -32.72 3.57
N GLY A 112 20.02 -32.10 3.71
CA GLY A 112 21.20 -32.42 2.89
C GLY A 112 21.37 -31.58 1.61
N TYR A 113 20.63 -30.48 1.45
CA TYR A 113 20.81 -29.61 0.28
C TYR A 113 22.16 -28.90 0.33
N ARG A 114 23.00 -29.10 -0.70
CA ARG A 114 24.38 -28.58 -0.78
C ARG A 114 24.50 -27.06 -0.63
N ARG A 115 23.49 -26.29 -1.08
CA ARG A 115 23.44 -24.82 -1.00
C ARG A 115 22.25 -24.36 -0.16
N ALA A 116 22.17 -24.81 1.09
CA ALA A 116 21.06 -24.48 1.99
C ALA A 116 20.77 -22.98 2.10
N THR A 117 21.81 -22.12 2.14
CA THR A 117 21.65 -20.65 2.16
C THR A 117 20.95 -20.12 0.91
N LEU A 118 21.29 -20.63 -0.28
CA LEU A 118 20.68 -20.19 -1.54
C LEU A 118 19.19 -20.54 -1.57
N TRP A 119 18.85 -21.77 -1.20
CA TRP A 119 17.46 -22.21 -1.11
C TRP A 119 16.68 -21.45 -0.04
N GLY A 120 17.28 -21.26 1.14
CA GLY A 120 16.70 -20.45 2.22
C GLY A 120 16.40 -19.01 1.78
N LEU A 121 17.38 -18.36 1.14
CA LEU A 121 17.21 -17.01 0.60
C LEU A 121 16.15 -16.97 -0.50
N THR A 122 16.14 -17.94 -1.41
CA THR A 122 15.15 -18.02 -2.49
C THR A 122 13.73 -18.10 -1.93
N VAL A 123 13.50 -18.98 -0.95
CA VAL A 123 12.17 -19.11 -0.31
C VAL A 123 11.80 -17.85 0.47
N VAL A 124 12.74 -17.27 1.24
CA VAL A 124 12.48 -16.02 1.98
C VAL A 124 12.16 -14.86 1.03
N LEU A 125 12.88 -14.72 -0.08
CA LEU A 125 12.58 -13.69 -1.08
C LEU A 125 11.24 -13.96 -1.80
N PHE A 126 10.95 -15.22 -2.13
CA PHE A 126 9.67 -15.58 -2.75
C PHE A 126 8.49 -15.30 -1.82
N VAL A 127 8.58 -15.67 -0.54
CA VAL A 127 7.52 -15.39 0.46
C VAL A 127 7.44 -13.90 0.78
N GLY A 128 8.58 -13.22 0.90
CA GLY A 128 8.66 -11.81 1.25
C GLY A 128 8.15 -10.88 0.14
N LEU A 129 8.69 -11.05 -1.07
CA LEU A 129 8.39 -10.20 -2.23
C LEU A 129 7.32 -10.83 -3.12
N GLY A 130 7.46 -12.10 -3.50
CA GLY A 130 6.51 -12.79 -4.38
C GLY A 130 5.10 -12.88 -3.78
N GLY A 131 5.00 -13.24 -2.49
CA GLY A 131 3.72 -13.25 -1.77
C GLY A 131 3.07 -11.87 -1.70
N PHE A 132 3.85 -10.83 -1.38
CA PHE A 132 3.36 -9.45 -1.37
C PHE A 132 2.87 -9.00 -2.75
N LEU A 133 3.65 -9.25 -3.82
CA LEU A 133 3.24 -8.88 -5.18
C LEU A 133 1.98 -9.62 -5.61
N LEU A 134 1.86 -10.91 -5.26
CA LEU A 134 0.64 -11.66 -5.54
C LEU A 134 -0.57 -11.01 -4.87
N GLU A 135 -0.49 -10.72 -3.57
CA GLU A 135 -1.58 -10.05 -2.85
C GLU A 135 -1.89 -8.68 -3.44
N LEU A 136 -0.88 -7.84 -3.69
CA LEU A 136 -1.04 -6.50 -4.25
C LEU A 136 -1.79 -6.51 -5.59
N PHE A 137 -1.46 -7.46 -6.48
CA PHE A 137 -2.07 -7.53 -7.82
C PHE A 137 -3.39 -8.31 -7.88
N THR A 138 -3.80 -8.99 -6.80
CA THR A 138 -4.99 -9.86 -6.81
C THR A 138 -6.06 -9.46 -5.79
N LEU A 139 -5.71 -8.68 -4.77
CA LEU A 139 -6.61 -8.36 -3.67
C LEU A 139 -6.73 -6.83 -3.45
N PRO A 140 -7.95 -6.31 -3.20
CA PRO A 140 -8.23 -4.87 -3.09
C PRO A 140 -7.59 -4.18 -1.90
N GLN A 141 -7.23 -4.89 -0.83
CA GLN A 141 -6.68 -4.23 0.35
C GLN A 141 -5.33 -3.54 0.08
N VAL A 142 -5.09 -2.48 0.86
CA VAL A 142 -3.82 -1.75 0.91
C VAL A 142 -3.06 -1.98 2.22
N TYR A 143 -3.58 -2.83 3.11
CA TYR A 143 -2.84 -3.42 4.24
C TYR A 143 -2.30 -4.80 3.85
N PHE A 144 -1.22 -5.23 4.50
CA PHE A 144 -0.53 -6.47 4.13
C PHE A 144 0.06 -7.18 5.35
N HIS A 145 0.10 -8.51 5.32
CA HIS A 145 0.75 -9.33 6.34
C HIS A 145 1.79 -10.24 5.69
N ASN A 146 2.98 -10.35 6.26
CA ASN A 146 4.08 -11.10 5.66
C ASN A 146 5.01 -11.77 6.68
N HIS A 147 5.38 -13.02 6.43
CA HIS A 147 6.21 -13.81 7.34
C HIS A 147 7.65 -13.25 7.50
N VAL A 148 8.14 -12.47 6.54
CA VAL A 148 9.52 -11.95 6.51
C VAL A 148 9.68 -10.61 7.20
N TRP A 149 8.68 -9.74 7.07
CA TRP A 149 8.82 -8.35 7.51
C TRP A 149 7.78 -7.91 8.53
N GLY A 150 6.67 -8.62 8.71
CA GLY A 150 5.65 -8.26 9.70
C GLY A 150 4.32 -7.92 9.05
N GLY A 151 3.85 -6.70 9.24
CA GLY A 151 2.60 -6.21 8.67
C GLY A 151 2.69 -4.73 8.31
N TRP A 152 1.90 -4.34 7.32
CA TRP A 152 1.72 -2.97 6.87
C TRP A 152 0.25 -2.61 7.07
N PRO A 153 -0.07 -1.55 7.82
CA PRO A 153 -1.44 -1.27 8.24
C PRO A 153 -2.29 -0.62 7.15
N GLY A 154 -1.67 -0.12 6.08
CA GLY A 154 -2.33 0.72 5.07
C GLY A 154 -1.67 2.10 4.96
N PRO A 155 -2.30 3.03 4.22
CA PRO A 155 -1.85 4.41 4.12
C PRO A 155 -1.66 5.05 5.50
N ILE A 156 -0.48 5.63 5.75
CA ILE A 156 -0.03 6.11 7.08
C ILE A 156 -0.69 7.44 7.50
N TYR A 157 -1.59 7.99 6.69
CA TYR A 157 -2.33 9.22 7.04
C TYR A 157 -3.39 8.98 8.13
N ASP A 158 -3.61 7.72 8.53
CA ASP A 158 -4.47 7.35 9.64
C ASP A 158 -3.73 7.53 10.98
N GLU A 159 -4.28 8.39 11.84
CA GLU A 159 -3.66 8.94 13.06
C GLU A 159 -3.29 7.91 14.16
N ASP A 160 -3.67 6.64 14.02
CA ASP A 160 -3.42 5.61 15.05
C ASP A 160 -3.19 4.22 14.43
N VAL A 161 -1.93 3.77 14.47
CA VAL A 161 -1.53 2.43 14.02
C VAL A 161 -1.46 1.50 15.23
N ARG A 162 -2.52 0.70 15.40
CA ARG A 162 -2.65 -0.25 16.51
C ARG A 162 -2.19 -1.65 16.13
N LEU A 163 -1.66 -2.37 17.12
CA LEU A 163 -1.42 -3.81 17.01
C LEU A 163 -2.77 -4.55 17.02
N GLY A 164 -3.26 -4.89 15.82
CA GLY A 164 -4.52 -5.61 15.63
C GLY A 164 -4.44 -7.10 15.97
N THR A 165 -5.60 -7.71 16.18
CA THR A 165 -5.73 -9.17 16.35
C THR A 165 -5.32 -9.95 15.11
N SER A 166 -5.46 -9.36 13.91
CA SER A 166 -5.00 -9.91 12.63
C SER A 166 -3.50 -10.21 12.63
N VAL A 167 -2.69 -9.32 13.21
CA VAL A 167 -1.25 -9.53 13.37
C VAL A 167 -0.98 -10.77 14.22
N ILE A 168 -1.65 -10.88 15.37
CA ILE A 168 -1.47 -12.02 16.29
C ILE A 168 -1.88 -13.32 15.60
N PHE A 169 -3.02 -13.33 14.93
CA PHE A 169 -3.51 -14.47 14.16
C PHE A 169 -2.50 -14.87 13.08
N PHE A 170 -2.01 -13.94 12.28
CA PHE A 170 -1.02 -14.22 11.25
C PHE A 170 0.35 -14.67 11.81
N ARG A 171 0.77 -14.15 12.97
CA ARG A 171 1.96 -14.63 13.67
C ARG A 171 1.80 -16.06 14.18
N SER A 172 0.59 -16.47 14.54
CA SER A 172 0.31 -17.88 14.88
C SER A 172 0.52 -18.80 13.67
N ILE A 173 0.08 -18.40 12.47
CA ILE A 173 0.35 -19.13 11.22
C ILE A 173 1.86 -19.21 10.96
N THR A 174 2.57 -18.09 11.15
CA THR A 174 4.04 -18.05 11.02
C THR A 174 4.70 -19.06 11.96
N LEU A 175 4.26 -19.12 13.21
CA LEU A 175 4.79 -20.05 14.20
C LEU A 175 4.48 -21.51 13.83
N SER A 176 3.28 -21.80 13.32
CA SER A 176 2.92 -23.14 12.83
C SER A 176 3.84 -23.60 11.70
N TRP A 177 4.19 -22.71 10.77
CA TRP A 177 5.23 -22.98 9.76
C TRP A 177 6.61 -23.24 10.37
N VAL A 178 7.04 -22.41 11.34
CA VAL A 178 8.32 -22.59 12.03
C VAL A 178 8.38 -23.97 12.70
N VAL A 179 7.35 -24.34 13.46
CA VAL A 179 7.27 -25.63 14.15
C VAL A 179 7.30 -26.78 13.15
N LEU A 180 6.47 -26.70 12.09
CA LEU A 180 6.42 -27.71 11.04
C LEU A 180 7.80 -27.92 10.40
N LEU A 181 8.46 -26.84 9.96
CA LEU A 181 9.80 -26.90 9.37
C LEU A 181 10.86 -27.42 10.36
N TRP A 182 10.67 -27.21 11.65
CA TRP A 182 11.58 -27.69 12.68
C TRP A 182 11.52 -29.20 12.89
N VAL A 183 10.30 -29.76 12.91
CA VAL A 183 10.04 -31.17 13.23
C VAL A 183 10.03 -32.07 11.99
N PHE A 184 9.68 -31.53 10.81
CA PHE A 184 9.51 -32.30 9.57
C PHE A 184 10.72 -33.19 9.22
N PRO A 185 11.98 -32.75 9.35
CA PRO A 185 13.14 -33.59 9.03
C PRO A 185 13.25 -34.89 9.85
N ASP A 186 12.55 -34.97 10.98
CA ASP A 186 12.65 -36.08 11.94
C ASP A 186 11.31 -36.82 12.15
N VAL A 187 10.27 -36.55 11.34
CA VAL A 187 8.92 -37.17 11.51
C VAL A 187 8.95 -38.70 11.43
N ARG A 188 9.86 -39.28 10.66
CA ARG A 188 10.03 -40.74 10.55
C ARG A 188 10.71 -41.35 11.78
N ARG A 189 11.39 -40.54 12.60
CA ARG A 189 12.15 -40.99 13.77
C ARG A 189 11.35 -40.96 15.07
N SER A 190 10.27 -40.19 15.12
CA SER A 190 9.47 -40.00 16.33
C SER A 190 7.99 -39.84 16.01
N ARG A 191 7.14 -40.66 16.64
CA ARG A 191 5.68 -40.52 16.55
C ARG A 191 5.19 -39.17 17.09
N VAL A 192 5.90 -38.59 18.06
CA VAL A 192 5.59 -37.24 18.58
C VAL A 192 5.81 -36.19 17.49
N TYR A 193 6.90 -36.27 16.73
CA TYR A 193 7.16 -35.34 15.64
C TYR A 193 6.18 -35.53 14.48
N LEU A 194 5.79 -36.76 14.19
CA LEU A 194 4.73 -37.04 13.21
C LEU A 194 3.40 -36.41 13.65
N PHE A 195 2.99 -36.60 14.90
CA PHE A 195 1.76 -36.01 15.44
C PHE A 195 1.81 -34.49 15.41
N LEU A 196 2.91 -33.88 15.86
CA LEU A 196 3.09 -32.42 15.81
C LEU A 196 3.04 -31.89 14.38
N ALA A 197 3.72 -32.54 13.44
CA ALA A 197 3.67 -32.15 12.03
C ALA A 197 2.25 -32.23 11.47
N ALA A 198 1.53 -33.33 11.73
CA ALA A 198 0.15 -33.49 11.30
C ALA A 198 -0.78 -32.44 11.93
N ALA A 199 -0.63 -32.16 13.22
CA ALA A 199 -1.38 -31.13 13.92
C ALA A 199 -1.11 -29.73 13.35
N MET A 200 0.15 -29.39 13.03
CA MET A 200 0.50 -28.11 12.40
C MET A 200 -0.07 -28.02 10.99
N VAL A 201 -0.05 -29.10 10.20
CA VAL A 201 -0.67 -29.11 8.86
C VAL A 201 -2.18 -28.87 8.96
N VAL A 202 -2.88 -29.55 9.87
CA VAL A 202 -4.32 -29.33 10.10
C VAL A 202 -4.58 -27.90 10.57
N ASN A 203 -3.79 -27.37 11.50
CA ASN A 203 -3.91 -25.99 11.96
C ASN A 203 -3.71 -25.00 10.80
N LEU A 204 -2.66 -25.17 9.98
CA LEU A 204 -2.41 -24.32 8.82
C LEU A 204 -3.60 -24.37 7.84
N LEU A 205 -4.11 -25.56 7.49
CA LEU A 205 -5.27 -25.70 6.61
C LEU A 205 -6.50 -24.96 7.16
N LEU A 206 -6.78 -25.07 8.45
CA LEU A 206 -7.90 -24.35 9.10
C LEU A 206 -7.66 -22.83 9.19
N SER A 207 -6.41 -22.40 9.38
CA SER A 207 -6.07 -20.98 9.45
C SER A 207 -6.15 -20.31 8.09
N TYR A 208 -5.67 -20.96 7.03
CA TYR A 208 -5.70 -20.41 5.66
C TYR A 208 -7.12 -20.27 5.10
N THR A 209 -8.09 -21.07 5.56
CA THR A 209 -9.50 -20.89 5.15
C THR A 209 -10.20 -19.74 5.87
N ARG A 210 -9.58 -19.18 6.92
CA ARG A 210 -10.17 -18.11 7.75
C ARG A 210 -9.38 -16.81 7.72
N LEU A 211 -8.55 -16.60 6.69
CA LEU A 211 -7.70 -15.42 6.62
C LEU A 211 -8.52 -14.12 6.55
N ALA A 212 -9.62 -14.12 5.78
CA ALA A 212 -10.43 -12.93 5.59
C ALA A 212 -11.21 -12.54 6.85
N GLU A 213 -11.83 -13.51 7.51
CA GLU A 213 -12.58 -13.32 8.75
C GLU A 213 -11.69 -12.84 9.92
N ASN A 214 -10.38 -13.13 9.85
CA ASN A 214 -9.40 -12.65 10.83
C ASN A 214 -8.64 -11.39 10.38
N GLY A 215 -9.07 -10.73 9.29
CA GLY A 215 -8.50 -9.46 8.82
C GLY A 215 -7.06 -9.58 8.31
N VAL A 216 -6.68 -10.72 7.75
CA VAL A 216 -5.35 -10.92 7.14
C VAL A 216 -5.33 -10.52 5.67
N ILE A 217 -6.42 -10.80 4.95
CA ILE A 217 -6.64 -10.47 3.55
C ILE A 217 -8.09 -10.02 3.34
N SER A 218 -8.40 -9.37 2.23
CA SER A 218 -9.78 -8.99 1.89
C SER A 218 -10.12 -9.28 0.44
N PRO A 219 -10.38 -10.56 0.07
CA PRO A 219 -10.86 -10.91 -1.26
C PRO A 219 -12.16 -10.18 -1.60
N ARG A 220 -12.37 -9.88 -2.88
CA ARG A 220 -13.56 -9.16 -3.37
C ARG A 220 -14.84 -9.88 -2.95
N GLU A 221 -14.85 -11.21 -3.04
CA GLU A 221 -16.00 -12.05 -2.68
C GLU A 221 -16.33 -11.99 -1.18
N TRP A 222 -15.35 -11.68 -0.34
CA TRP A 222 -15.57 -11.44 1.09
C TRP A 222 -16.12 -10.04 1.32
N ILE A 223 -15.54 -9.00 0.68
CA ILE A 223 -16.04 -7.61 0.78
C ILE A 223 -17.50 -7.52 0.32
N GLN A 224 -17.83 -8.11 -0.84
CA GLN A 224 -19.19 -8.11 -1.39
C GLN A 224 -20.19 -8.74 -0.43
N ARG A 225 -19.80 -9.85 0.24
CA ARG A 225 -20.64 -10.56 1.20
C ARG A 225 -20.84 -9.79 2.50
N GLU A 226 -19.80 -9.12 2.99
CA GLU A 226 -19.87 -8.30 4.19
C GLU A 226 -20.67 -7.01 3.99
N LEU A 227 -20.64 -6.44 2.79
CA LEU A 227 -21.51 -5.31 2.43
C LEU A 227 -22.96 -5.78 2.27
N GLY A 228 -23.19 -6.91 1.60
CA GLY A 228 -24.49 -7.59 1.54
C GLY A 228 -25.52 -6.96 0.60
N GLY A 229 -25.39 -5.68 0.25
CA GLY A 229 -26.19 -4.99 -0.75
C GLY A 229 -25.55 -5.04 -2.15
N TYR A 230 -26.39 -5.11 -3.18
CA TYR A 230 -25.97 -5.13 -4.58
C TYR A 230 -26.98 -4.37 -5.45
N HIS A 231 -26.47 -3.51 -6.33
CA HIS A 231 -27.26 -2.77 -7.32
C HIS A 231 -26.47 -2.66 -8.61
N ALA A 232 -27.11 -3.02 -9.73
CA ALA A 232 -26.48 -3.02 -11.04
C ALA A 232 -27.01 -1.88 -11.90
N THR A 233 -26.12 -1.26 -12.67
CA THR A 233 -26.46 -0.29 -13.72
C THR A 233 -25.95 -0.79 -15.07
N GLU A 234 -25.86 0.07 -16.08
CA GLU A 234 -25.31 -0.30 -17.39
C GLU A 234 -23.81 -0.63 -17.27
N ASN A 235 -23.05 0.24 -16.60
CA ASN A 235 -21.59 0.20 -16.52
C ASN A 235 -21.05 -0.17 -15.12
N PHE A 236 -21.89 -0.31 -14.09
CA PHE A 236 -21.46 -0.55 -12.71
C PHE A 236 -22.13 -1.75 -12.04
N ASP A 237 -21.33 -2.41 -11.19
CA ASP A 237 -21.78 -3.30 -10.13
C ASP A 237 -21.52 -2.59 -8.79
N ILE A 238 -22.57 -2.06 -8.16
CA ILE A 238 -22.47 -1.30 -6.91
C ILE A 238 -22.75 -2.22 -5.72
N TYR A 239 -21.76 -2.40 -4.86
CA TYR A 239 -21.88 -3.13 -3.60
C TYR A 239 -21.93 -2.14 -2.44
N TYR A 240 -22.90 -2.30 -1.54
CA TYR A 240 -23.17 -1.32 -0.50
C TYR A 240 -23.73 -1.97 0.77
N ASP A 241 -23.70 -1.25 1.89
CA ASP A 241 -24.34 -1.69 3.14
C ASP A 241 -25.84 -1.33 3.14
N PRO A 242 -26.77 -2.29 3.06
CA PRO A 242 -28.20 -2.00 2.92
C PRO A 242 -28.82 -1.33 4.15
N THR A 243 -28.12 -1.35 5.30
CA THR A 243 -28.58 -0.65 6.50
C THR A 243 -28.22 0.84 6.48
N ALA A 244 -27.26 1.22 5.63
CA ALA A 244 -26.71 2.56 5.57
C ALA A 244 -27.25 3.40 4.41
N TYR A 245 -27.88 2.81 3.38
CA TYR A 245 -28.35 3.52 2.19
C TYR A 245 -29.84 3.24 1.96
N SER A 246 -30.63 4.29 1.68
CA SER A 246 -32.00 4.13 1.20
C SER A 246 -32.02 3.82 -0.30
N ASP A 247 -33.10 3.22 -0.79
CA ASP A 247 -33.26 2.94 -2.23
C ASP A 247 -33.21 4.21 -3.09
N GLU A 248 -33.78 5.31 -2.58
CA GLU A 248 -33.75 6.62 -3.25
C GLU A 248 -32.32 7.19 -3.32
N GLU A 249 -31.59 7.17 -2.20
CA GLU A 249 -30.21 7.62 -2.15
C GLU A 249 -29.32 6.79 -3.07
N LEU A 250 -29.50 5.47 -3.07
CA LEU A 250 -28.77 4.56 -3.94
C LEU A 250 -29.08 4.82 -5.41
N GLY A 251 -30.34 5.05 -5.77
CA GLY A 251 -30.74 5.40 -7.14
C GLY A 251 -30.09 6.70 -7.62
N MET A 252 -30.02 7.72 -6.75
CA MET A 252 -29.32 8.96 -7.06
C MET A 252 -27.81 8.74 -7.24
N ILE A 253 -27.17 7.98 -6.34
CA ILE A 253 -25.74 7.66 -6.44
C ILE A 253 -25.45 6.87 -7.72
N ALA A 254 -26.28 5.89 -8.06
CA ALA A 254 -26.16 5.11 -9.29
C ALA A 254 -26.25 6.01 -10.55
N ALA A 255 -27.20 6.95 -10.56
CA ALA A 255 -27.30 7.94 -11.64
C ALA A 255 -26.04 8.82 -11.74
N TRP A 256 -25.44 9.23 -10.61
CA TRP A 256 -24.18 9.99 -10.61
C TRP A 256 -23.01 9.19 -11.18
N HIS A 257 -22.93 7.88 -10.89
CA HIS A 257 -21.88 7.02 -11.46
C HIS A 257 -21.94 7.02 -12.98
N GLU A 258 -23.12 6.77 -13.55
CA GLU A 258 -23.33 6.74 -15.01
C GLU A 258 -23.09 8.11 -15.64
N PHE A 259 -23.64 9.17 -15.04
CA PHE A 259 -23.47 10.54 -15.51
C PHE A 259 -21.99 10.94 -15.56
N HIS A 260 -21.26 10.73 -14.47
CA HIS A 260 -19.84 11.08 -14.41
C HIS A 260 -19.00 10.22 -15.36
N LEU A 261 -19.28 8.91 -15.48
CA LEU A 261 -18.57 8.06 -16.42
C LEU A 261 -18.78 8.52 -17.87
N ALA A 262 -20.01 8.86 -18.26
CA ALA A 262 -20.32 9.37 -19.59
C ALA A 262 -19.58 10.68 -19.91
N GLU A 263 -19.58 11.64 -18.96
CA GLU A 263 -18.84 12.89 -19.14
C GLU A 263 -17.32 12.66 -19.26
N LEU A 264 -16.76 11.82 -18.38
CA LEU A 264 -15.33 11.56 -18.34
C LEU A 264 -14.84 10.81 -19.58
N THR A 265 -15.58 9.80 -20.04
CA THR A 265 -15.24 9.04 -21.25
C THR A 265 -15.33 9.93 -22.48
N SER A 266 -16.33 10.80 -22.56
CA SER A 266 -16.44 11.81 -23.63
C SER A 266 -15.27 12.80 -23.59
N ALA A 267 -14.96 13.38 -22.42
CA ALA A 267 -13.88 14.34 -22.27
C ALA A 267 -12.50 13.75 -22.60
N LEU A 268 -12.30 12.46 -22.29
CA LEU A 268 -11.02 11.76 -22.51
C LEU A 268 -10.94 11.01 -23.85
N GLY A 269 -11.99 11.07 -24.68
CA GLY A 269 -12.06 10.31 -25.93
C GLY A 269 -11.89 8.80 -25.74
N ILE A 270 -12.47 8.25 -24.68
CA ILE A 270 -12.42 6.82 -24.33
C ILE A 270 -13.61 6.12 -24.98
N GLY A 271 -13.33 5.18 -25.89
CA GLY A 271 -14.34 4.31 -26.51
C GLY A 271 -14.39 2.91 -25.91
N PHE A 272 -14.00 2.75 -24.64
CA PHE A 272 -14.02 1.45 -23.96
C PHE A 272 -15.45 1.07 -23.59
N ASP A 273 -15.83 -0.17 -23.89
CA ASP A 273 -17.14 -0.71 -23.55
C ASP A 273 -17.09 -1.35 -22.15
N TYR A 274 -17.68 -0.66 -21.18
CA TYR A 274 -17.76 -1.12 -19.79
C TYR A 274 -18.92 -2.11 -19.56
N THR A 275 -19.81 -2.33 -20.53
CA THR A 275 -21.00 -3.20 -20.32
C THR A 275 -20.62 -4.67 -20.12
N GLU A 276 -19.59 -5.14 -20.82
CA GLU A 276 -19.04 -6.50 -20.71
C GLU A 276 -18.11 -6.67 -19.49
N ASN A 277 -17.60 -5.57 -18.93
CA ASN A 277 -16.69 -5.56 -17.78
C ASN A 277 -17.02 -4.41 -16.84
N ARG A 278 -18.22 -4.46 -16.24
CA ARG A 278 -18.71 -3.41 -15.34
C ARG A 278 -17.72 -3.08 -14.23
N ILE A 279 -17.68 -1.81 -13.87
CA ILE A 279 -16.82 -1.28 -12.81
C ILE A 279 -17.43 -1.66 -11.45
N GLU A 280 -16.64 -2.25 -10.56
CA GLU A 280 -17.08 -2.59 -9.20
C GLU A 280 -16.98 -1.36 -8.27
N SER A 281 -18.10 -0.81 -7.86
CA SER A 281 -18.13 0.32 -6.91
C SER A 281 -18.49 -0.16 -5.51
N TYR A 282 -17.56 -0.04 -4.57
CA TYR A 282 -17.73 -0.45 -3.18
C TYR A 282 -18.04 0.77 -2.29
N LEU A 283 -19.29 0.85 -1.84
CA LEU A 283 -19.83 1.93 -1.02
C LEU A 283 -19.95 1.49 0.45
N TYR A 284 -19.07 2.02 1.30
CA TYR A 284 -19.01 1.68 2.72
C TYR A 284 -19.87 2.64 3.55
N ALA A 285 -20.63 2.12 4.51
CA ALA A 285 -21.45 2.91 5.43
C ALA A 285 -20.68 4.05 6.12
N HIS A 286 -19.41 3.79 6.50
CA HIS A 286 -18.56 4.76 7.18
C HIS A 286 -17.05 4.46 7.03
N PRO A 287 -16.16 5.44 7.28
CA PRO A 287 -14.70 5.28 7.13
C PRO A 287 -14.11 4.08 7.89
N TRP A 288 -14.61 3.76 9.09
CA TRP A 288 -14.11 2.62 9.88
C TRP A 288 -14.45 1.25 9.26
N GLN A 289 -15.59 1.12 8.57
CA GLN A 289 -15.95 -0.12 7.86
C GLN A 289 -14.98 -0.32 6.69
N LYS A 290 -14.72 0.75 5.92
CA LYS A 290 -13.72 0.76 4.85
C LYS A 290 -12.32 0.41 5.37
N GLN A 291 -11.88 1.03 6.48
CA GLN A 291 -10.59 0.74 7.09
C GLN A 291 -10.44 -0.74 7.45
N LYS A 292 -11.47 -1.33 8.09
CA LYS A 292 -11.45 -2.74 8.47
C LYS A 292 -11.32 -3.67 7.26
N MET A 293 -11.95 -3.32 6.14
CA MET A 293 -12.04 -4.18 4.95
C MET A 293 -10.96 -3.91 3.90
N THR A 294 -10.29 -2.76 3.94
CA THR A 294 -9.34 -2.35 2.90
C THR A 294 -8.03 -1.81 3.44
N GLY A 295 -8.00 -1.34 4.69
CA GLY A 295 -6.84 -0.65 5.28
C GLY A 295 -6.81 0.85 5.00
N ALA A 296 -7.71 1.38 4.16
CA ALA A 296 -7.85 2.81 3.92
C ALA A 296 -9.06 3.35 4.68
N LYS A 297 -8.86 4.25 5.65
CA LYS A 297 -9.98 4.85 6.41
C LYS A 297 -10.57 6.05 5.68
N PHE A 298 -9.81 7.15 5.59
CA PHE A 298 -10.30 8.41 5.05
C PHE A 298 -10.06 8.55 3.54
N THR A 299 -9.01 7.92 3.02
CA THR A 299 -8.65 7.97 1.60
C THR A 299 -9.58 7.07 0.79
N SER A 300 -10.37 7.64 -0.13
CA SER A 300 -10.97 6.91 -1.23
C SER A 300 -9.89 6.53 -2.23
N TYR A 301 -10.03 5.39 -2.90
CA TYR A 301 -9.00 4.95 -3.84
C TYR A 301 -9.54 4.00 -4.91
N VAL A 302 -8.79 3.98 -6.02
CA VAL A 302 -8.88 3.01 -7.11
C VAL A 302 -7.59 2.20 -7.15
N PRO A 303 -7.62 0.86 -6.98
CA PRO A 303 -6.43 0.03 -7.14
C PRO A 303 -6.10 -0.12 -8.63
N VAL A 304 -5.52 0.93 -9.22
CA VAL A 304 -5.21 1.04 -10.66
C VAL A 304 -4.38 -0.14 -11.16
N TRP A 305 -3.52 -0.71 -10.32
CA TRP A 305 -2.68 -1.85 -10.64
C TRP A 305 -3.45 -3.19 -10.80
N GLN A 306 -4.73 -3.25 -10.42
CA GLN A 306 -5.54 -4.45 -10.59
C GLN A 306 -6.22 -4.50 -11.96
N LYS A 307 -6.43 -5.73 -12.44
CA LYS A 307 -7.11 -5.97 -13.71
C LYS A 307 -8.58 -5.56 -13.68
N LYS A 308 -9.30 -5.85 -12.59
CA LYS A 308 -10.70 -5.49 -12.44
C LYS A 308 -10.81 -4.01 -12.08
N ASP A 309 -11.57 -3.27 -12.87
CA ASP A 309 -11.92 -1.89 -12.57
C ASP A 309 -12.81 -1.85 -11.34
N GLN A 310 -12.36 -1.10 -10.33
CA GLN A 310 -13.05 -1.00 -9.06
C GLN A 310 -12.69 0.28 -8.32
N MET A 311 -13.56 0.73 -7.41
CA MET A 311 -13.32 1.88 -6.53
C MET A 311 -13.87 1.63 -5.12
N HIS A 312 -13.24 2.24 -4.12
CA HIS A 312 -13.60 2.06 -2.71
C HIS A 312 -13.86 3.39 -2.00
N ILE A 313 -15.13 3.67 -1.68
CA ILE A 313 -15.58 4.98 -1.20
C ILE A 313 -16.45 4.83 0.05
N ALA A 314 -16.16 5.60 1.09
CA ALA A 314 -17.05 5.67 2.26
C ALA A 314 -18.17 6.67 2.00
N LYS A 315 -19.36 6.46 2.60
CA LYS A 315 -20.57 7.26 2.38
C LYS A 315 -20.33 8.77 2.43
N THR A 316 -19.63 9.25 3.46
CA THR A 316 -19.31 10.67 3.65
C THR A 316 -18.40 11.26 2.57
N ALA A 317 -17.69 10.41 1.82
CA ALA A 317 -16.76 10.80 0.76
C ALA A 317 -17.34 10.62 -0.66
N ILE A 318 -18.60 10.19 -0.81
CA ILE A 318 -19.21 9.99 -2.14
C ILE A 318 -19.31 11.31 -2.90
N ALA A 319 -20.04 12.29 -2.36
CA ALA A 319 -20.21 13.58 -3.03
C ALA A 319 -18.89 14.29 -3.35
N PRO A 320 -17.90 14.39 -2.42
CA PRO A 320 -16.66 15.10 -2.69
C PRO A 320 -15.59 14.30 -3.45
N SER A 321 -15.76 13.00 -3.72
CA SER A 321 -14.68 12.18 -4.30
C SER A 321 -15.12 11.21 -5.38
N LEU A 322 -16.41 10.94 -5.58
CA LEU A 322 -16.87 9.97 -6.59
C LEU A 322 -16.32 10.29 -7.97
N ARG A 323 -16.43 11.55 -8.40
CA ARG A 323 -15.93 11.98 -9.71
C ARG A 323 -14.40 11.87 -9.79
N HIS A 324 -13.68 12.31 -8.75
CA HIS A 324 -12.21 12.19 -8.66
C HIS A 324 -11.76 10.73 -8.82
N GLU A 325 -12.36 9.79 -8.09
CA GLU A 325 -12.01 8.38 -8.20
C GLU A 325 -12.39 7.79 -9.57
N LEU A 326 -13.52 8.19 -10.13
CA LEU A 326 -13.92 7.76 -11.48
C LEU A 326 -12.94 8.19 -12.56
N VAL A 327 -12.27 9.34 -12.40
CA VAL A 327 -11.18 9.75 -13.29
C VAL A 327 -10.05 8.73 -13.28
N HIS A 328 -9.68 8.22 -12.10
CA HIS A 328 -8.65 7.17 -12.00
C HIS A 328 -9.10 5.87 -12.67
N VAL A 329 -10.38 5.48 -12.54
CA VAL A 329 -10.92 4.31 -13.25
C VAL A 329 -10.85 4.51 -14.77
N ALA A 330 -11.31 5.65 -15.28
CA ALA A 330 -11.29 5.96 -16.71
C ALA A 330 -9.86 6.02 -17.26
N ALA A 331 -8.93 6.62 -16.52
CA ALA A 331 -7.53 6.76 -16.93
C ALA A 331 -6.78 5.43 -17.07
N LYS A 332 -7.27 4.34 -16.45
CA LYS A 332 -6.71 2.99 -16.63
C LYS A 332 -6.62 2.58 -18.10
N GLN A 333 -7.57 3.02 -18.92
CA GLN A 333 -7.66 2.64 -20.33
C GLN A 333 -6.48 3.14 -21.19
N PHE A 334 -5.75 4.16 -20.74
CA PHE A 334 -4.55 4.66 -21.41
C PHE A 334 -3.33 4.77 -20.49
N GLY A 335 -3.40 4.18 -19.29
CA GLY A 335 -2.28 4.11 -18.36
C GLY A 335 -1.13 3.21 -18.83
N ASN A 336 -0.04 3.19 -18.05
CA ASN A 336 1.10 2.32 -18.34
C ASN A 336 0.75 0.83 -18.14
N ARG A 337 1.51 -0.07 -18.79
CA ARG A 337 1.22 -1.52 -18.80
C ARG A 337 1.34 -2.24 -17.45
N LEU A 338 2.02 -1.65 -16.46
CA LEU A 338 2.24 -2.30 -15.17
C LEU A 338 1.18 -1.89 -14.14
N LEU A 339 0.89 -0.59 -14.05
CA LEU A 339 0.02 -0.02 -13.03
C LEU A 339 -1.33 0.44 -13.58
N ASN A 340 -1.53 0.47 -14.90
CA ASN A 340 -2.67 1.13 -15.55
C ASN A 340 -2.84 2.59 -15.05
N ALA A 341 -1.73 3.28 -14.80
CA ALA A 341 -1.70 4.68 -14.36
C ALA A 341 -0.48 5.39 -14.96
N SER A 342 -0.27 6.66 -14.66
CA SER A 342 0.97 7.36 -15.07
C SER A 342 2.15 7.00 -14.16
N TRP A 343 3.37 7.08 -14.71
CA TRP A 343 4.60 7.06 -13.90
C TRP A 343 4.81 8.35 -13.10
N SER A 344 4.09 9.41 -13.47
CA SER A 344 4.08 10.69 -12.78
C SER A 344 2.83 10.83 -11.94
N ILE A 345 3.00 10.92 -10.62
CA ILE A 345 1.90 11.07 -9.67
C ILE A 345 1.18 12.41 -9.88
N GLY A 346 1.92 13.47 -10.25
CA GLY A 346 1.32 14.74 -10.63
C GLY A 346 0.39 14.62 -11.85
N LEU A 347 0.65 13.72 -12.80
CA LEU A 347 -0.29 13.44 -13.89
C LEU A 347 -1.50 12.60 -13.44
N VAL A 348 -1.30 11.67 -12.49
CA VAL A 348 -2.40 10.87 -11.91
C VAL A 348 -3.37 11.78 -11.17
N GLU A 349 -2.90 12.48 -10.15
CA GLU A 349 -3.75 13.33 -9.31
C GLU A 349 -4.16 14.62 -10.01
N GLY A 350 -3.28 15.20 -10.84
CA GLY A 350 -3.60 16.39 -11.62
C GLY A 350 -4.74 16.16 -12.61
N LEU A 351 -4.81 14.98 -13.25
CA LEU A 351 -5.96 14.65 -14.11
C LEU A 351 -7.27 14.59 -13.32
N ALA A 352 -7.24 13.94 -12.16
CA ALA A 352 -8.42 13.82 -11.30
C ALA A 352 -8.91 15.18 -10.80
N VAL A 353 -7.99 16.06 -10.36
CA VAL A 353 -8.33 17.43 -9.94
C VAL A 353 -8.78 18.30 -11.12
N ALA A 354 -8.20 18.14 -12.31
CA ALA A 354 -8.59 18.90 -13.51
C ALA A 354 -10.04 18.61 -13.91
N LEU A 355 -10.42 17.34 -13.88
CA LEU A 355 -11.75 16.90 -14.32
C LEU A 355 -12.78 16.89 -13.20
N ASP A 356 -12.39 17.03 -11.93
CA ASP A 356 -13.30 17.21 -10.79
C ASP A 356 -13.68 18.69 -10.59
N VAL A 357 -14.44 19.22 -11.56
CA VAL A 357 -14.69 20.66 -11.80
C VAL A 357 -15.32 21.42 -10.62
N ARG A 358 -15.69 20.78 -9.50
CA ARG A 358 -16.35 21.44 -8.35
C ARG A 358 -15.93 20.95 -6.97
N SER A 359 -14.78 20.30 -6.80
CA SER A 359 -14.36 19.67 -5.53
C SER A 359 -14.43 20.59 -4.29
N ASN A 360 -14.27 21.91 -4.44
CA ASN A 360 -14.34 22.86 -3.31
C ASN A 360 -15.64 23.68 -3.22
N GLY A 361 -16.55 23.57 -4.19
CA GLY A 361 -17.84 24.28 -4.25
C GLY A 361 -17.81 25.81 -4.27
N ILE A 362 -16.63 26.45 -4.27
CA ILE A 362 -16.47 27.91 -4.05
C ILE A 362 -15.65 28.56 -5.17
N ALA A 363 -14.61 27.91 -5.69
CA ALA A 363 -13.69 28.47 -6.67
C ALA A 363 -13.16 27.39 -7.62
N THR A 364 -12.87 27.72 -8.88
CA THR A 364 -12.18 26.76 -9.77
C THR A 364 -10.74 26.52 -9.30
N THR A 365 -10.15 25.40 -9.70
CA THR A 365 -8.73 25.10 -9.44
C THR A 365 -7.84 26.24 -9.98
N ASP A 366 -8.17 26.80 -11.14
CA ASP A 366 -7.47 27.94 -11.73
C ASP A 366 -7.59 29.21 -10.87
N GLN A 367 -8.78 29.50 -10.32
CA GLN A 367 -8.99 30.62 -9.40
C GLN A 367 -8.17 30.47 -8.12
N LEU A 368 -8.05 29.25 -7.59
CA LEU A 368 -7.20 28.97 -6.42
C LEU A 368 -5.72 29.23 -6.71
N VAL A 369 -5.21 28.75 -7.86
CA VAL A 369 -3.81 29.03 -8.25
C VAL A 369 -3.61 30.53 -8.51
N ALA A 370 -4.55 31.18 -9.21
CA ALA A 370 -4.47 32.61 -9.52
C ALA A 370 -4.42 33.50 -8.25
N ALA A 371 -5.08 33.08 -7.17
CA ALA A 371 -5.09 33.75 -5.87
C ALA A 371 -3.82 33.48 -5.04
N ALA A 372 -3.13 32.37 -5.25
CA ALA A 372 -1.95 31.96 -4.49
C ALA A 372 -0.65 32.50 -5.10
N LYS A 373 -0.33 33.78 -4.85
CA LYS A 373 0.95 34.39 -5.27
C LYS A 373 2.08 34.13 -4.25
N PRO A 374 3.34 33.95 -4.69
CA PRO A 374 3.81 33.91 -6.08
C PRO A 374 3.37 32.63 -6.81
N TYR A 375 3.20 32.73 -8.13
CA TYR A 375 2.90 31.54 -8.95
C TYR A 375 4.06 30.55 -8.91
N PRO A 376 3.78 29.23 -8.93
CA PRO A 376 4.82 28.22 -8.98
C PRO A 376 5.68 28.41 -10.24
N ASP A 377 7.00 28.39 -10.05
CA ASP A 377 7.93 28.48 -11.17
C ASP A 377 8.08 27.11 -11.88
N ALA A 378 8.90 27.07 -12.94
CA ALA A 378 9.13 25.85 -13.69
C ALA A 378 9.68 24.69 -12.84
N ARG A 379 10.55 24.99 -11.85
CA ARG A 379 11.15 23.99 -10.97
C ARG A 379 10.13 23.45 -9.99
N ASP A 380 9.29 24.32 -9.45
CA ASP A 380 8.17 23.90 -8.59
C ASP A 380 7.23 22.97 -9.35
N MET A 381 6.93 23.30 -10.62
CA MET A 381 6.09 22.46 -11.48
C MET A 381 6.73 21.11 -11.79
N GLU A 382 8.01 21.08 -12.21
CA GLU A 382 8.74 19.83 -12.44
C GLU A 382 8.79 18.94 -11.19
N SER A 383 9.03 19.57 -10.03
CA SER A 383 9.02 18.89 -8.73
C SER A 383 7.66 18.24 -8.45
N ALA A 384 6.56 18.96 -8.70
CA ALA A 384 5.20 18.44 -8.50
C ALA A 384 4.86 17.27 -9.43
N PHE A 385 5.48 17.16 -10.61
CA PHE A 385 5.30 15.99 -11.49
C PHE A 385 6.25 14.82 -11.17
N SER A 386 7.17 14.98 -10.22
CA SER A 386 8.07 13.92 -9.76
C SER A 386 7.52 13.18 -8.53
N VAL A 387 7.83 11.88 -8.38
CA VAL A 387 7.41 11.09 -7.21
C VAL A 387 7.92 11.69 -5.90
N THR A 388 9.18 12.13 -5.88
CA THR A 388 9.82 12.70 -4.69
C THR A 388 9.29 14.09 -4.35
N GLY A 389 9.05 14.93 -5.34
CA GLY A 389 8.57 16.30 -5.13
C GLY A 389 7.08 16.37 -4.81
N PHE A 390 6.26 15.48 -5.39
CA PHE A 390 4.82 15.43 -5.08
C PHE A 390 4.56 15.09 -3.61
N TYR A 391 5.22 14.05 -3.07
CA TYR A 391 5.07 13.63 -1.67
C TYR A 391 5.96 14.40 -0.68
N GLY A 392 7.12 14.91 -1.11
CA GLY A 392 8.01 15.72 -0.27
C GLY A 392 7.58 17.18 -0.13
N GLY A 393 6.71 17.66 -1.03
CA GLY A 393 6.18 19.03 -1.05
C GLY A 393 4.90 19.22 -0.23
N ARG A 394 4.27 20.39 -0.40
CA ARG A 394 2.96 20.69 0.22
C ARG A 394 1.85 20.02 -0.59
N SER A 395 1.36 18.89 -0.10
CA SER A 395 0.37 18.05 -0.81
C SER A 395 -0.78 18.87 -1.42
N SER A 396 -1.51 19.66 -0.64
CA SER A 396 -2.63 20.47 -1.16
C SER A 396 -2.23 21.42 -2.31
N VAL A 397 -1.06 22.05 -2.22
CA VAL A 397 -0.55 22.95 -3.27
C VAL A 397 -0.21 22.18 -4.54
N ASN A 398 0.42 21.01 -4.40
CA ASN A 398 0.78 20.15 -5.53
C ASN A 398 -0.48 19.66 -6.26
N TYR A 399 -1.51 19.23 -5.54
CA TYR A 399 -2.79 18.83 -6.13
C TYR A 399 -3.43 19.97 -6.94
N THR A 400 -3.57 21.16 -6.34
CA THR A 400 -4.19 22.31 -7.02
C THR A 400 -3.38 22.78 -8.23
N THR A 401 -2.05 22.86 -8.09
CA THR A 401 -1.17 23.34 -9.17
C THR A 401 -1.13 22.36 -10.34
N THR A 402 -0.96 21.07 -10.07
CA THR A 402 -0.95 20.04 -11.12
C THR A 402 -2.33 19.91 -11.78
N GLY A 403 -3.41 20.03 -11.01
CA GLY A 403 -4.77 20.05 -11.52
C GLY A 403 -5.03 21.18 -12.51
N SER A 404 -4.64 22.40 -12.15
CA SER A 404 -4.79 23.55 -13.04
C SER A 404 -3.94 23.43 -14.32
N PHE A 405 -2.70 22.94 -14.19
CA PHE A 405 -1.83 22.70 -15.35
C PHE A 405 -2.39 21.63 -16.28
N VAL A 406 -2.88 20.51 -15.75
CA VAL A 406 -3.49 19.46 -16.56
C VAL A 406 -4.77 19.95 -17.23
N ASN A 407 -5.60 20.73 -16.54
CA ASN A 407 -6.79 21.34 -17.13
C ASN A 407 -6.43 22.19 -18.36
N TRP A 408 -5.38 23.01 -18.25
CA TRP A 408 -4.85 23.77 -19.38
C TRP A 408 -4.29 22.93 -20.52
N LEU A 409 -3.64 21.81 -20.22
CA LEU A 409 -3.21 20.90 -21.27
C LEU A 409 -4.39 20.29 -22.03
N LEU A 410 -5.47 19.94 -21.33
CA LEU A 410 -6.68 19.37 -21.95
C LEU A 410 -7.46 20.40 -22.78
N ASP A 411 -7.46 21.67 -22.37
CA ASP A 411 -8.14 22.75 -23.09
C ASP A 411 -7.40 23.18 -24.37
N GLU A 412 -6.06 23.30 -24.30
CA GLU A 412 -5.27 23.88 -25.39
C GLU A 412 -4.74 22.85 -26.41
N TYR A 413 -4.63 21.58 -26.01
CA TYR A 413 -3.99 20.54 -26.83
C TYR A 413 -4.92 19.34 -27.08
N PRO A 414 -4.72 18.61 -28.18
CA PRO A 414 -5.48 17.39 -28.45
C PRO A 414 -5.30 16.37 -27.32
N VAL A 415 -6.41 15.75 -26.89
CA VAL A 415 -6.45 14.75 -25.82
C VAL A 415 -5.48 13.58 -26.04
N ASP A 416 -5.19 13.21 -27.28
CA ASP A 416 -4.22 12.16 -27.62
C ASP A 416 -2.80 12.46 -27.12
N SER A 417 -2.40 13.73 -27.17
CA SER A 417 -1.10 14.18 -26.65
C SER A 417 -1.05 13.99 -25.14
N PHE A 418 -2.16 14.30 -24.46
CA PHE A 418 -2.28 14.08 -23.03
C PHE A 418 -2.26 12.60 -22.66
N ARG A 419 -3.02 11.74 -23.36
CA ARG A 419 -3.04 10.29 -23.10
C ARG A 419 -1.65 9.68 -23.25
N GLU A 420 -0.88 10.10 -24.25
CA GLU A 420 0.50 9.63 -24.43
C GLU A 420 1.44 10.14 -23.32
N ALA A 421 1.28 11.41 -22.90
CA ALA A 421 2.03 11.96 -21.77
C ALA A 421 1.71 11.21 -20.47
N TYR A 422 0.44 10.92 -20.21
CA TYR A 422 -0.01 10.12 -19.07
C TYR A 422 0.58 8.71 -19.10
N ARG A 423 0.48 8.01 -20.23
CA ARG A 423 1.00 6.65 -20.39
C ARG A 423 2.50 6.54 -20.16
N THR A 424 3.27 7.53 -20.63
CA THR A 424 4.74 7.49 -20.65
C THR A 424 5.40 8.25 -19.50
N GLY A 425 4.69 9.17 -18.86
CA GLY A 425 5.23 10.14 -17.91
C GLY A 425 6.15 11.19 -18.56
N ARG A 426 6.11 11.37 -19.88
CA ARG A 426 7.05 12.24 -20.64
C ARG A 426 6.34 13.45 -21.24
N ILE A 427 6.02 14.44 -20.40
CA ILE A 427 5.29 15.66 -20.81
C ILE A 427 6.02 16.37 -21.96
N GLU A 428 7.29 16.75 -21.79
CA GLU A 428 8.03 17.55 -22.78
C GLU A 428 8.08 16.91 -24.18
N ARG A 429 8.24 15.58 -24.21
CA ARG A 429 8.30 14.83 -25.46
C ARG A 429 6.96 14.85 -26.21
N CYS A 430 5.85 14.79 -25.48
CA CYS A 430 4.52 14.71 -26.06
C CYS A 430 4.02 16.07 -26.56
N TYR A 431 4.44 17.16 -25.91
CA TYR A 431 4.06 18.53 -26.29
C TYR A 431 5.15 19.27 -27.09
N GLY A 432 6.30 18.64 -27.34
CA GLY A 432 7.41 19.22 -28.09
C GLY A 432 8.01 20.49 -27.47
N THR A 433 7.74 20.73 -26.19
CA THR A 433 8.00 21.98 -25.48
C THR A 433 8.51 21.66 -24.08
N SER A 434 9.49 22.41 -23.57
CA SER A 434 10.07 22.16 -22.24
C SER A 434 9.13 22.55 -21.10
N MET A 435 9.37 21.96 -19.92
CA MET A 435 8.71 22.33 -18.66
C MET A 435 9.11 23.73 -18.16
N GLU A 436 10.07 24.40 -18.80
CA GLU A 436 10.33 25.84 -18.57
C GLU A 436 9.31 26.73 -19.28
N VAL A 437 8.86 26.32 -20.47
CA VAL A 437 8.01 27.14 -21.35
C VAL A 437 6.53 26.88 -21.11
N LEU A 438 6.12 25.63 -20.87
CA LEU A 438 4.70 25.29 -20.68
C LEU A 438 4.06 25.99 -19.46
N PRO A 439 4.67 26.02 -18.26
CA PRO A 439 4.10 26.72 -17.11
C PRO A 439 4.09 28.24 -17.31
N ALA A 440 5.10 28.79 -17.99
CA ALA A 440 5.13 30.21 -18.33
C ALA A 440 4.00 30.60 -19.29
N ALA A 441 3.68 29.75 -20.27
CA ALA A 441 2.55 29.93 -21.18
C ALA A 441 1.20 29.87 -20.45
N LEU A 442 1.03 28.92 -19.52
CA LEU A 442 -0.13 28.86 -18.62
C LEU A 442 -0.30 30.17 -17.83
N VAL A 443 0.78 30.64 -17.19
CA VAL A 443 0.71 31.86 -16.36
C VAL A 443 0.42 33.10 -17.21
N GLY A 444 1.14 33.27 -18.32
CA GLY A 444 1.01 34.44 -19.20
C GLY A 444 -0.31 34.46 -19.98
N GLY A 445 -0.88 33.30 -20.30
CA GLY A 445 -2.15 33.17 -21.01
C GLY A 445 -3.35 33.13 -20.07
N ARG A 446 -3.43 32.10 -19.23
CA ARG A 446 -4.63 31.73 -18.47
C ARG A 446 -4.85 32.57 -17.21
N TYR A 447 -3.80 32.85 -16.45
CA TYR A 447 -3.91 33.62 -15.20
C TYR A 447 -3.72 35.11 -15.39
N ALA A 448 -2.75 35.54 -16.20
CA ALA A 448 -2.44 36.96 -16.39
C ALA A 448 -3.48 37.69 -17.26
N ASN A 449 -4.04 37.03 -18.28
CA ASN A 449 -5.06 37.63 -19.15
C ASN A 449 -6.50 37.28 -18.72
N GLY A 450 -6.67 36.49 -17.66
CA GLY A 450 -7.98 36.15 -17.07
C GLY A 450 -8.86 35.18 -17.88
N SER A 451 -8.34 34.55 -18.94
CA SER A 451 -9.13 33.65 -19.79
C SER A 451 -9.57 32.36 -19.10
N GLY A 452 -8.88 31.92 -18.04
CA GLY A 452 -9.25 30.74 -17.26
C GLY A 452 -10.01 31.02 -15.96
N LEU A 453 -10.46 32.26 -15.73
CA LEU A 453 -11.20 32.65 -14.52
C LEU A 453 -12.73 32.72 -14.73
N ALA A 454 -13.20 32.49 -15.96
CA ALA A 454 -14.60 32.58 -16.37
C ALA A 454 -15.35 31.25 -16.20
#